data_AF-A0A4R8WS68-F1
#
_entry.id   AF-A0A4R8WS68-F1
#
_cell.length_a   1.000
_cell.length_b   1.000
_cell.length_c   1.000
_cell.angle_alpha   90.00
_cell.angle_beta   90.00
_cell.angle_gamma   90.00
#
_symmetry.space_group_name_H-M   'P 1'
#
loop_
_entity.id
_entity.type
_entity.pdbx_description
1 polymer ?
#
loop_
_entity_poly.entity_id
_entity_poly.type
_entity_poly.pdbx_seq_one_letter_code
_entity_poly.pdbx_strand_id
1 'polypeptide(L)'
;MPLAQPAAAPRQSAESVPTGAPASSQASDRPAAPPRTALVVLAGIGALALDFIVMILVGVSSESINALAVLSTPIASMVAAYYGITLSIQQVRNERAEKEKAIGRADAADASSRETEVWSAQMESGLRVAMAKLAAAGVGTDEVTKAAGTPDGFF
;
A
#
# COMPACT_ATOMS: atom_id res chain seq x y z
N MET A 1 19.56 -12.24 69.60
CA MET A 1 20.34 -12.99 68.59
C MET A 1 19.42 -14.03 67.96
N PRO A 2 19.54 -14.36 66.67
CA PRO A 2 20.01 -13.54 65.54
C PRO A 2 19.21 -13.78 64.22
N LEU A 3 19.41 -12.89 63.22
CA LEU A 3 19.35 -13.12 61.75
C LEU A 3 18.00 -13.58 61.13
N ALA A 4 17.59 -13.25 59.91
CA ALA A 4 18.01 -12.40 58.81
C ALA A 4 16.86 -12.40 57.78
N GLN A 5 16.85 -11.41 56.90
CA GLN A 5 15.98 -11.30 55.73
C GLN A 5 16.28 -12.38 54.67
N PRO A 6 15.32 -12.70 53.78
CA PRO A 6 15.58 -12.51 52.35
C PRO A 6 14.41 -11.76 51.70
N ALA A 7 14.65 -10.65 51.01
CA ALA A 7 15.18 -10.49 49.66
C ALA A 7 14.03 -10.30 48.68
N ALA A 8 14.00 -9.10 48.09
CA ALA A 8 13.20 -8.75 46.94
C ALA A 8 13.56 -9.64 45.75
N ALA A 9 12.57 -10.00 44.93
CA ALA A 9 12.76 -10.16 43.50
C ALA A 9 11.46 -9.86 42.75
N PRO A 10 11.55 -9.32 41.53
CA PRO A 10 10.51 -8.54 40.90
C PRO A 10 9.49 -9.41 40.19
N ARG A 11 8.30 -8.85 40.01
CA ARG A 11 7.34 -9.29 39.00
C ARG A 11 8.09 -9.37 37.66
N GLN A 12 8.23 -10.57 37.11
CA GLN A 12 8.53 -10.76 35.69
C GLN A 12 7.33 -10.19 34.93
N SER A 13 7.41 -8.89 34.63
CA SER A 13 6.75 -8.32 33.48
C SER A 13 7.27 -9.12 32.28
N ALA A 14 6.45 -10.05 31.78
CA ALA A 14 6.67 -10.62 30.48
C ALA A 14 6.59 -9.46 29.49
N GLU A 15 7.76 -8.96 29.12
CA GLU A 15 7.99 -8.06 28.02
C GLU A 15 7.43 -8.73 26.76
N SER A 16 6.21 -8.35 26.39
CA SER A 16 5.64 -8.66 25.09
C SER A 16 6.43 -7.84 24.07
N VAL A 17 7.52 -8.41 23.58
CA VAL A 17 8.24 -7.92 22.39
C VAL A 17 7.20 -7.79 21.27
N PRO A 18 7.02 -6.62 20.64
CA PRO A 18 6.22 -6.54 19.44
C PRO A 18 7.09 -7.13 18.32
N THR A 19 7.00 -8.45 18.12
CA THR A 19 7.50 -9.07 16.90
C THR A 19 6.64 -8.55 15.77
N GLY A 20 7.12 -7.50 15.10
CA GLY A 20 6.65 -7.07 13.79
C GLY A 20 6.88 -8.20 12.79
N ALA A 21 5.93 -9.12 12.71
CA ALA A 21 5.75 -9.91 11.52
C ALA A 21 4.96 -9.03 10.54
N PRO A 22 5.44 -8.78 9.31
CA PRO A 22 4.58 -8.22 8.30
C PRO A 22 3.46 -9.26 8.11
N ALA A 23 2.24 -8.90 8.48
CA ALA A 23 1.07 -9.65 8.06
C ALA A 23 1.13 -9.67 6.54
N SER A 24 1.57 -10.80 5.99
CA SER A 24 1.39 -11.12 4.59
C SER A 24 -0.12 -11.06 4.39
N SER A 25 -0.56 -9.93 3.86
CA SER A 25 -1.89 -9.78 3.29
C SER A 25 -1.97 -10.93 2.31
N GLN A 26 -2.64 -12.02 2.70
CA GLN A 26 -3.09 -13.03 1.77
C GLN A 26 -4.03 -12.28 0.85
N ALA A 27 -3.45 -11.75 -0.23
CA ALA A 27 -4.17 -11.26 -1.36
C ALA A 27 -5.07 -12.44 -1.74
N SER A 28 -6.36 -12.27 -1.50
CA SER A 28 -7.35 -13.25 -1.89
C SER A 28 -7.08 -13.60 -3.35
N ASP A 29 -6.64 -14.83 -3.57
CA ASP A 29 -6.40 -15.47 -4.85
C ASP A 29 -7.76 -15.75 -5.53
N ARG A 30 -8.61 -14.73 -5.56
CA ARG A 30 -9.82 -14.74 -6.35
C ARG A 30 -9.35 -14.48 -7.77
N PRO A 31 -9.55 -15.40 -8.72
CA PRO A 31 -9.22 -15.14 -10.11
C PRO A 31 -9.93 -13.86 -10.50
N ALA A 32 -9.14 -12.82 -10.79
CA ALA A 32 -9.65 -11.54 -11.26
C ALA A 32 -10.50 -11.88 -12.49
N ALA A 33 -11.82 -11.72 -12.36
CA ALA A 33 -12.71 -11.96 -13.48
C ALA A 33 -12.16 -11.16 -14.66
N PRO A 34 -12.01 -11.77 -15.86
CA PRO A 34 -11.42 -11.08 -16.99
C PRO A 34 -12.13 -9.74 -17.17
N PRO A 35 -11.37 -8.65 -17.41
CA PRO A 35 -11.96 -7.33 -17.52
C PRO A 35 -13.08 -7.43 -18.56
N ARG A 36 -14.31 -7.10 -18.16
CA ARG A 36 -15.52 -7.29 -18.99
C ARG A 36 -15.34 -6.67 -20.39
N THR A 37 -14.53 -5.64 -20.49
CA THR A 37 -14.06 -5.01 -21.72
C THR A 37 -13.34 -5.97 -22.68
N ALA A 38 -12.41 -6.79 -22.19
CA ALA A 38 -11.72 -7.78 -23.02
C ALA A 38 -12.70 -8.81 -23.58
N LEU A 39 -13.72 -9.21 -22.78
CA LEU A 39 -14.79 -10.07 -23.26
C LEU A 39 -15.65 -9.39 -24.33
N VAL A 40 -15.98 -8.11 -24.18
CA VAL A 40 -16.75 -7.35 -25.18
C VAL A 40 -15.97 -7.21 -26.49
N VAL A 41 -14.68 -6.90 -26.43
CA VAL A 41 -13.81 -6.81 -27.62
C VAL A 41 -13.71 -8.17 -28.30
N LEU A 42 -13.49 -9.24 -27.52
CA LEU A 42 -13.42 -10.60 -28.05
C LEU A 42 -14.75 -11.02 -28.69
N ALA A 43 -15.87 -10.67 -28.07
CA ALA A 43 -17.21 -10.89 -28.64
C ALA A 43 -17.43 -10.09 -29.92
N GLY A 44 -16.96 -8.83 -30.00
CA GLY A 44 -17.03 -8.01 -31.20
C GLY A 44 -16.22 -8.58 -32.36
N ILE A 45 -14.97 -8.98 -32.10
CA ILE A 45 -14.11 -9.66 -33.10
C ILE A 45 -14.76 -10.99 -33.53
N GLY A 46 -15.28 -11.76 -32.57
CA GLY A 46 -15.97 -13.02 -32.85
C GLY A 46 -17.22 -12.83 -33.72
N ALA A 47 -18.02 -11.80 -33.45
CA ALA A 47 -19.19 -11.46 -34.25
C ALA A 47 -18.79 -11.07 -35.69
N LEU A 48 -17.76 -10.25 -35.88
CA LEU A 48 -17.27 -9.88 -37.21
C LEU A 48 -16.73 -11.09 -37.98
N ALA A 49 -15.99 -11.99 -37.31
CA ALA A 49 -15.49 -13.20 -37.92
C ALA A 49 -16.63 -14.15 -38.33
N LEU A 50 -17.68 -14.26 -37.49
CA LEU A 50 -18.86 -15.06 -37.79
C LEU A 50 -19.61 -14.50 -39.01
N ASP A 51 -19.87 -13.19 -39.05
CA ASP A 51 -20.51 -12.51 -40.18
C ASP A 51 -19.74 -12.78 -41.49
N PHE A 52 -18.41 -12.69 -41.45
CA PHE A 52 -17.57 -12.96 -42.60
C PHE A 52 -17.69 -14.41 -43.11
N ILE A 53 -17.71 -15.40 -42.20
CA ILE A 53 -17.88 -16.82 -42.54
C ILE A 53 -19.26 -17.05 -43.18
N VAL A 54 -20.31 -16.48 -42.61
CA VAL A 54 -21.67 -16.58 -43.16
C VAL A 54 -21.74 -15.96 -44.55
N MET A 55 -21.08 -14.82 -44.76
CA MET A 55 -21.07 -14.12 -46.04
C MET A 55 -20.42 -14.97 -47.16
N ILE A 56 -19.33 -15.67 -46.84
CA ILE A 56 -18.68 -16.62 -47.77
C ILE A 56 -19.60 -17.78 -48.12
N LEU A 57 -20.27 -18.37 -47.13
CA LEU A 57 -21.11 -19.56 -47.32
C LEU A 57 -22.38 -19.28 -48.11
N VAL A 58 -22.98 -18.10 -47.92
CA VAL A 58 -24.26 -17.73 -48.53
C VAL A 58 -24.09 -17.11 -49.93
N GLY A 59 -22.89 -16.62 -50.27
CA GLY A 59 -22.66 -15.97 -51.57
C GLY A 59 -23.43 -14.65 -51.70
N VAL A 60 -23.37 -13.83 -50.67
CA VAL A 60 -24.16 -12.58 -50.54
C VAL A 60 -23.69 -11.52 -51.56
N SER A 61 -24.64 -10.82 -52.20
CA SER A 61 -24.34 -9.71 -53.12
C SER A 61 -23.89 -8.46 -52.37
N SER A 62 -23.09 -7.60 -53.02
CA SER A 62 -22.53 -6.37 -52.44
C SER A 62 -23.59 -5.41 -51.87
N GLU A 63 -24.82 -5.47 -52.38
CA GLU A 63 -25.91 -4.58 -52.01
C GLU A 63 -26.51 -4.93 -50.64
N SER A 64 -26.66 -6.22 -50.34
CA SER A 64 -27.13 -6.69 -49.02
C SER A 64 -26.10 -6.43 -47.92
N ILE A 65 -24.81 -6.53 -48.25
CA ILE A 65 -23.70 -6.25 -47.33
C ILE A 65 -23.70 -4.76 -46.96
N ASN A 66 -23.90 -3.88 -47.94
CA ASN A 66 -23.97 -2.44 -47.69
C ASN A 66 -25.20 -2.09 -46.83
N ALA A 67 -26.36 -2.71 -47.09
CA ALA A 67 -27.55 -2.50 -46.27
C ALA A 67 -27.35 -2.94 -44.81
N LEU A 68 -26.69 -4.10 -44.57
CA LEU A 68 -26.34 -4.57 -43.23
C LEU A 68 -25.39 -3.59 -42.53
N ALA A 69 -24.34 -3.11 -43.23
CA ALA A 69 -23.38 -2.18 -42.67
C ALA A 69 -24.03 -0.86 -42.22
N VAL A 70 -24.96 -0.33 -43.02
CA VAL A 70 -25.70 0.90 -42.68
C VAL A 70 -26.58 0.71 -41.42
N LEU A 71 -27.13 -0.49 -41.21
CA LEU A 71 -27.93 -0.80 -40.03
C LEU A 71 -27.09 -1.15 -38.79
N SER A 72 -25.96 -1.84 -38.95
CA SER A 72 -25.13 -2.32 -37.84
C SER A 72 -24.19 -1.24 -37.28
N THR A 73 -23.69 -0.34 -38.14
CA THR A 73 -22.70 0.68 -37.76
C THR A 73 -23.18 1.58 -36.61
N PRO A 74 -24.43 2.11 -36.62
CA PRO A 74 -24.91 2.95 -35.51
C PRO A 74 -24.99 2.19 -34.18
N ILE A 75 -25.45 0.93 -34.21
CA ILE A 75 -25.60 0.09 -33.01
C ILE A 75 -24.22 -0.21 -32.41
N ALA A 76 -23.27 -0.62 -33.27
CA ALA A 76 -21.90 -0.90 -32.85
C ALA A 76 -21.21 0.36 -32.29
N SER A 77 -21.40 1.51 -32.93
CA SER A 77 -20.87 2.81 -32.47
C SER A 77 -21.40 3.18 -31.08
N MET A 78 -22.71 3.00 -30.85
CA MET A 78 -23.32 3.32 -29.56
C MET A 78 -22.77 2.43 -28.43
N VAL A 79 -22.59 1.14 -28.69
CA VAL A 79 -22.00 0.19 -27.72
C VAL A 79 -20.53 0.53 -27.45
N ALA A 80 -19.76 0.83 -28.50
CA ALA A 80 -18.37 1.22 -28.38
C ALA A 80 -18.21 2.52 -27.55
N ALA A 81 -19.07 3.52 -27.78
CA ALA A 81 -19.08 4.75 -27.01
C ALA A 81 -19.43 4.50 -25.54
N TYR A 82 -20.47 3.70 -25.27
CA TYR A 82 -20.89 3.37 -23.90
C TYR A 82 -19.78 2.70 -23.10
N TYR A 83 -19.17 1.66 -23.67
CA TYR A 83 -18.09 0.93 -22.99
C TYR A 83 -16.78 1.73 -22.96
N GLY A 84 -16.49 2.53 -24.00
CA GLY A 84 -15.32 3.40 -24.04
C GLY A 84 -15.33 4.46 -22.94
N ILE A 85 -16.47 5.13 -22.74
CA ILE A 85 -16.66 6.12 -21.66
C ILE A 85 -16.61 5.44 -20.29
N THR A 86 -17.22 4.27 -20.15
CA THR A 86 -17.21 3.55 -18.88
C THR A 86 -15.78 3.14 -18.48
N LEU A 87 -14.96 2.73 -19.44
CA LEU A 87 -13.55 2.36 -19.21
C LEU A 87 -12.72 3.55 -18.76
N SER A 88 -12.87 4.71 -19.41
CA SER A 88 -12.10 5.91 -19.07
C SER A 88 -12.43 6.42 -17.66
N ILE A 89 -13.69 6.32 -17.23
CA ILE A 89 -14.09 6.65 -15.85
C ILE A 89 -13.46 5.68 -14.85
N GLN A 90 -13.44 4.38 -15.15
CA GLN A 90 -12.81 3.39 -14.26
C GLN A 90 -11.31 3.61 -14.14
N GLN A 91 -10.63 3.97 -15.22
CA GLN A 91 -9.21 4.28 -15.21
C GLN A 91 -8.91 5.47 -14.30
N VAL A 92 -9.62 6.59 -14.45
CA VAL A 92 -9.40 7.77 -13.60
C VAL A 92 -9.70 7.46 -12.13
N ARG A 93 -10.72 6.65 -11.85
CA ARG A 93 -11.04 6.23 -10.47
C ARG A 93 -9.92 5.37 -9.87
N ASN A 94 -9.38 4.44 -10.63
CA ASN A 94 -8.26 3.60 -10.19
C ASN A 94 -7.01 4.43 -9.95
N GLU A 95 -6.65 5.32 -10.88
CA GLU A 95 -5.51 6.23 -10.71
C GLU A 95 -5.67 7.13 -9.47
N ARG A 96 -6.88 7.62 -9.19
CA ARG A 96 -7.15 8.39 -7.97
C ARG A 96 -7.03 7.53 -6.70
N ALA A 97 -7.54 6.31 -6.71
CA ALA A 97 -7.45 5.41 -5.56
C ALA A 97 -5.98 5.03 -5.25
N GLU A 98 -5.17 4.82 -6.28
CA GLU A 98 -3.73 4.56 -6.13
C GLU A 98 -2.97 5.77 -5.59
N LYS A 99 -3.29 6.97 -6.08
CA LYS A 99 -2.71 8.24 -5.56
C LYS A 99 -3.08 8.47 -4.10
N GLU A 100 -4.35 8.30 -3.74
CA GLU A 100 -4.81 8.46 -2.35
C GLU A 100 -4.10 7.48 -1.40
N LYS A 101 -3.95 6.21 -1.83
CA LYS A 101 -3.21 5.20 -1.06
C LYS A 101 -1.71 5.54 -0.94
N ALA A 102 -1.14 6.22 -1.93
CA ALA A 102 0.25 6.68 -1.85
C ALA A 102 0.40 7.86 -0.86
N ILE A 103 -0.52 8.84 -0.90
CA ILE A 103 -0.55 9.96 0.03
C ILE A 103 -0.73 9.45 1.47
N GLY A 104 -1.70 8.56 1.71
CA GLY A 104 -1.91 7.99 3.04
C GLY A 104 -0.70 7.23 3.60
N ARG A 105 0.12 6.61 2.74
CA ARG A 105 1.38 5.98 3.17
C ARG A 105 2.46 7.01 3.51
N ALA A 106 2.53 8.11 2.77
CA ALA A 106 3.46 9.19 3.06
C ALA A 106 3.09 9.89 4.38
N ASP A 107 1.81 10.25 4.56
CA ASP A 107 1.32 10.89 5.79
C ASP A 107 1.53 10.00 7.02
N ALA A 108 1.35 8.69 6.90
CA ALA A 108 1.63 7.74 7.98
C ALA A 108 3.12 7.68 8.34
N ALA A 109 4.01 7.76 7.34
CA ALA A 109 5.45 7.79 7.57
C ALA A 109 5.89 9.12 8.21
N ASP A 110 5.32 10.24 7.78
CA ASP A 110 5.60 11.56 8.35
C ASP A 110 5.12 11.66 9.80
N ALA A 111 3.92 11.15 10.11
CA ALA A 111 3.41 11.09 11.47
C ALA A 111 4.33 10.24 12.37
N SER A 112 4.72 9.05 11.89
CA SER A 112 5.65 8.17 12.62
C SER A 112 7.03 8.81 12.82
N SER A 113 7.51 9.61 11.87
CA SER A 113 8.79 10.30 11.97
C SER A 113 8.74 11.40 13.04
N ARG A 114 7.67 12.20 13.06
CA ARG A 114 7.47 13.23 14.09
C ARG A 114 7.35 12.64 15.49
N GLU A 115 6.64 11.53 15.62
CA GLU A 115 6.56 10.82 16.91
C GLU A 115 7.95 10.35 17.34
N THR A 116 8.73 9.76 16.43
CA THR A 116 10.11 9.31 16.71
C THR A 116 11.01 10.47 17.15
N GLU A 117 10.89 11.64 16.50
CA GLU A 117 11.63 12.85 16.90
C GLU A 117 11.27 13.28 18.33
N VAL A 118 9.98 13.29 18.69
CA VAL A 118 9.53 13.64 20.05
C VAL A 118 10.08 12.65 21.09
N TRP A 119 10.01 11.35 20.80
CA TRP A 119 10.57 10.31 21.68
C TRP A 119 12.09 10.45 21.84
N SER A 120 12.80 10.73 20.75
CA SER A 120 14.25 10.92 20.78
C SER A 120 14.65 12.16 21.60
N ALA A 121 13.94 13.28 21.44
CA ALA A 121 14.18 14.50 22.20
C ALA A 121 13.93 14.30 23.71
N GLN A 122 12.92 13.51 24.07
CA GLN A 122 12.65 13.18 25.47
C GLN A 122 13.78 12.32 26.07
N MET A 123 14.26 11.32 25.33
CA MET A 123 15.37 10.47 25.78
C MET A 123 16.67 11.27 25.91
N GLU A 124 16.95 12.16 24.96
CA GLU A 124 18.12 13.04 25.01
C GLU A 124 18.08 14.00 26.21
N SER A 125 16.91 14.59 26.49
CA SER A 125 16.72 15.45 27.67
C SER A 125 16.90 14.66 28.97
N GLY A 126 16.35 13.45 29.06
CA GLY A 126 16.55 12.56 30.21
C GLY A 126 18.02 12.18 30.42
N LEU A 127 18.74 11.90 29.33
CA LEU A 127 20.17 11.58 29.36
C LEU A 127 21.01 12.77 29.83
N ARG A 128 20.76 13.99 29.32
CA ARG A 128 21.41 15.22 29.78
C ARG A 128 21.23 15.46 31.28
N VAL A 129 20.03 15.24 31.81
CA VAL A 129 19.75 15.39 33.25
C VAL A 129 20.47 14.32 34.08
N ALA A 130 20.53 13.07 33.60
CA ALA A 130 21.25 11.99 34.27
C ALA A 130 22.77 12.26 34.31
N MET A 131 23.34 12.73 33.20
CA MET A 131 24.76 13.12 33.10
C MET A 131 25.10 14.25 34.06
N ALA A 132 24.27 15.30 34.14
CA ALA A 132 24.45 16.39 35.09
C ALA A 132 24.43 15.91 36.56
N LYS A 133 23.57 14.94 36.90
CA LYS A 133 23.54 14.33 38.24
C LYS A 133 24.77 13.49 38.54
N LEU A 134 25.25 12.68 37.59
CA LEU A 134 26.47 11.88 37.76
C LEU A 134 27.69 12.78 37.95
N ALA A 135 27.80 13.84 37.15
CA ALA A 135 28.86 14.83 37.25
C ALA A 135 28.84 15.53 38.62
N ALA A 136 27.66 15.94 39.11
CA ALA A 136 27.51 16.52 40.45
C ALA A 136 27.88 15.54 41.58
N ALA A 137 27.76 14.23 41.36
CA ALA A 137 28.18 13.18 42.28
C ALA A 137 29.66 12.78 42.13
N GLY A 138 30.39 13.37 41.19
CA GLY A 138 31.81 13.06 40.93
C GLY A 138 32.04 11.69 40.29
N VAL A 139 31.02 11.09 39.67
CA VAL A 139 31.12 9.79 39.00
C VAL A 139 31.49 10.00 37.53
N GLY A 140 32.48 9.26 37.03
CA GLY A 140 32.93 9.34 35.63
C GLY A 140 31.82 8.97 34.65
N THR A 141 31.70 9.74 33.56
CA THR A 141 30.61 9.64 32.57
C THR A 141 31.06 9.09 31.21
N ASP A 142 32.34 8.74 31.06
CA ASP A 142 32.95 8.31 29.78
C ASP A 142 32.26 7.09 29.17
N GLU A 143 31.85 6.12 30.00
CA GLU A 143 31.14 4.91 29.55
C GLU A 143 29.74 5.24 28.99
N VAL A 144 29.08 6.26 29.54
CA VAL A 144 27.74 6.69 29.11
C VAL A 144 27.81 7.45 27.79
N THR A 145 28.79 8.34 27.62
CA THR A 145 29.05 9.05 26.35
C THR A 145 29.38 8.05 25.22
N LYS A 146 30.20 7.05 25.53
CA LYS A 146 30.55 5.97 24.59
C LYS A 146 29.35 5.10 24.22
N ALA A 147 28.48 4.77 25.17
CA ALA A 147 27.26 4.00 24.92
C ALA A 147 26.19 4.78 24.13
N ALA A 148 26.12 6.10 24.34
CA ALA A 148 25.21 6.99 23.60
C ALA A 148 25.68 7.28 22.16
N GLY A 149 26.91 6.92 21.80
CA GLY A 149 27.47 7.15 20.47
C GLY A 149 27.68 8.64 20.13
N THR A 150 27.66 9.52 21.12
CA THR A 150 27.91 10.96 20.97
C THR A 150 29.40 11.29 21.11
N PRO A 151 29.89 12.39 20.50
CA PRO A 151 31.28 12.82 20.66
C PRO A 151 31.66 13.11 22.11
N ASP A 152 32.94 12.90 22.46
CA ASP A 152 33.46 13.21 23.80
C ASP A 152 33.21 14.68 24.15
N GLY A 153 32.53 14.92 25.28
CA GLY A 153 32.19 16.27 25.76
C GLY A 153 30.89 16.88 25.18
N PHE A 154 30.02 16.11 24.53
CA PHE A 154 28.73 16.58 24.00
C PHE A 154 27.72 17.04 25.09
N PHE A 155 27.80 16.46 26.29
CA PHE A 155 26.86 16.67 27.39
C PHE A 155 27.38 17.65 28.44
#